data_AF-A0A7J4HSV6-F1
#
_entry.id   AF-A0A7J4HSV6-F1
#
_cell.length_a   1.000
_cell.length_b   1.000
_cell.length_c   1.000
_cell.angle_alpha   90.00
_cell.angle_beta   90.00
_cell.angle_gamma   90.00
#
_symmetry.space_group_name_H-M   'P 1'
#
loop_
_entity.id
_entity.type
_entity.pdbx_description
1 polymer ?
#
loop_
_entity_poly.entity_id
_entity_poly.type
_entity_poly.pdbx_seq_one_letter_code
_entity_poly.pdbx_strand_id
1 'polypeptide(L)'
;MKRGLLILMIVALLLVSCSPAIPSQKSCSSDADCMKATCCHAKDAVNSKYAPDCSGQICTMDCEPDTLDCGQGSIQCLEQQCTAVISPNGN
;
A
#
# COMPACT_ATOMS: atom_id res chain seq x y z
N MET A 1 -45.79 9.51 -6.39
CA MET A 1 -44.93 9.39 -5.18
C MET A 1 -43.90 8.26 -5.30
N LYS A 2 -44.26 6.99 -5.57
CA LYS A 2 -43.31 5.86 -5.62
C LYS A 2 -42.23 5.93 -6.72
N ARG A 3 -42.57 6.47 -7.90
CA ARG A 3 -41.63 6.60 -9.03
C ARG A 3 -40.52 7.62 -8.78
N GLY A 4 -40.85 8.75 -8.13
CA GLY A 4 -39.86 9.77 -7.75
C GLY A 4 -38.90 9.27 -6.67
N LEU A 5 -39.40 8.51 -5.70
CA LEU A 5 -38.57 7.88 -4.66
C LEU A 5 -37.60 6.84 -5.25
N LEU A 6 -38.05 6.06 -6.24
CA LEU A 6 -37.20 5.07 -6.92
C LEU A 6 -36.10 5.75 -7.75
N ILE A 7 -36.43 6.82 -8.47
CA ILE A 7 -35.44 7.60 -9.25
C ILE A 7 -34.42 8.26 -8.31
N LEU A 8 -34.86 8.81 -7.18
CA LEU A 8 -33.98 9.42 -6.19
C LEU A 8 -32.98 8.40 -5.60
N MET A 9 -33.45 7.18 -5.31
CA MET A 9 -32.59 6.07 -4.84
C MET A 9 -31.55 5.66 -5.89
N ILE A 10 -31.94 5.53 -7.16
CA ILE A 10 -31.02 5.16 -8.25
C ILE A 10 -29.96 6.23 -8.48
N VAL A 11 -30.34 7.52 -8.45
CA VAL A 11 -29.40 8.64 -8.57
C VAL A 11 -28.43 8.68 -7.39
N ALA A 12 -28.91 8.42 -6.17
CA ALA A 12 -28.05 8.33 -4.99
C ALA A 12 -27.04 7.17 -5.09
N LEU A 13 -27.43 6.01 -5.64
CA LEU A 13 -26.49 4.90 -5.88
C LEU A 13 -25.40 5.24 -6.91
N LEU A 14 -25.77 5.95 -7.99
CA LEU A 14 -24.81 6.31 -9.06
C LEU A 14 -23.74 7.30 -8.59
N LEU A 15 -24.06 8.16 -7.62
CA LEU A 15 -23.12 9.13 -7.06
C LEU A 15 -22.06 8.50 -6.15
N VAL A 16 -22.23 7.25 -5.71
CA VAL A 16 -21.34 6.58 -4.75
C VAL A 16 -20.28 5.69 -5.43
N SER A 17 -20.35 5.47 -6.75
CA SER A 17 -19.48 4.51 -7.44
C SER A 17 -18.08 5.00 -7.82
N CYS A 18 -17.66 6.21 -7.43
CA CYS A 18 -16.30 6.69 -7.69
C CYS A 18 -15.37 6.34 -6.52
N SER A 19 -14.78 5.13 -6.53
CA SER A 19 -13.61 4.84 -5.71
C SER A 19 -12.35 5.46 -6.33
N PRO A 20 -11.43 6.03 -5.53
CA PRO A 20 -10.17 6.54 -6.05
C PRO A 20 -9.34 5.39 -6.65
N ALA A 21 -8.74 5.62 -7.82
CA ALA A 21 -7.86 4.64 -8.45
C ALA A 21 -6.56 4.50 -7.65
N ILE A 22 -6.07 3.26 -7.50
CA ILE A 22 -4.79 2.98 -6.85
C ILE A 22 -3.66 3.47 -7.78
N PRO A 23 -2.70 4.29 -7.29
CA PRO A 23 -1.55 4.69 -8.09
C PRO A 23 -0.75 3.48 -8.60
N SER A 24 -0.21 3.57 -9.80
CA SER A 24 0.57 2.48 -10.41
C SER A 24 1.77 2.02 -9.58
N GLN A 25 2.38 2.95 -8.84
CA GLN A 25 3.48 2.73 -7.92
C GLN A 25 3.09 1.90 -6.69
N LYS A 26 1.78 1.82 -6.42
CA LYS A 26 1.20 1.11 -5.30
C LYS A 26 0.46 -0.14 -5.72
N SER A 27 0.04 -0.24 -6.98
CA SER A 27 -0.77 -1.36 -7.45
C SER A 27 -0.03 -2.71 -7.37
N CYS A 28 -0.72 -3.75 -6.94
CA CYS A 28 -0.21 -5.12 -6.90
C CYS A 28 -1.33 -6.15 -7.10
N SER A 29 -0.96 -7.36 -7.49
CA SER A 29 -1.84 -8.54 -7.54
C SER A 29 -1.50 -9.56 -6.45
N SER A 30 -0.26 -9.57 -5.96
CA SER A 30 0.22 -10.41 -4.86
C SER A 30 1.35 -9.74 -4.08
N ASP A 31 1.67 -10.26 -2.90
CA ASP A 31 2.78 -9.76 -2.07
C ASP A 31 4.13 -9.75 -2.83
N ALA A 32 4.31 -10.69 -3.76
CA ALA A 32 5.52 -10.80 -4.58
C ALA A 32 5.71 -9.64 -5.57
N ASP A 33 4.67 -8.85 -5.83
CA ASP A 33 4.76 -7.66 -6.67
C ASP A 33 5.31 -6.46 -5.91
N CYS A 34 5.48 -6.55 -4.59
CA CYS A 34 5.80 -5.41 -3.73
C CYS A 34 7.23 -5.48 -3.20
N MET A 35 7.85 -4.31 -3.07
CA MET A 35 9.20 -4.10 -2.53
C MET A 35 9.23 -2.86 -1.63
N LYS A 36 10.32 -2.71 -0.87
CA LYS A 36 10.55 -1.54 -0.01
C LYS A 36 10.54 -0.25 -0.84
N ALA A 37 9.87 0.79 -0.35
CA ALA A 37 9.79 2.09 -1.03
C ALA A 37 11.11 2.89 -0.96
N THR A 38 11.96 2.59 0.02
CA THR A 38 13.28 3.20 0.22
C THR A 38 14.31 2.12 0.49
N CYS A 39 15.59 2.41 0.25
CA CYS A 39 16.66 1.44 0.41
C CYS A 39 16.92 1.05 1.86
N CYS A 40 16.93 2.05 2.75
CA CYS A 40 17.18 1.86 4.17
C CYS A 40 15.92 2.24 4.94
N HIS A 41 15.67 1.54 6.07
CA HIS A 41 14.66 1.92 7.05
C HIS A 41 13.27 2.16 6.46
N ALA A 42 12.87 1.32 5.51
CA ALA A 42 11.65 1.54 4.75
C ALA A 42 10.40 1.45 5.64
N LYS A 43 9.61 2.51 5.64
CA LYS A 43 8.30 2.60 6.32
C LYS A 43 7.14 2.32 5.40
N ASP A 44 7.43 2.05 4.13
CA ASP A 44 6.44 1.93 3.08
C ASP A 44 6.87 0.93 2.00
N ALA A 45 5.92 0.49 1.18
CA ALA A 45 6.10 -0.45 0.09
C ALA A 45 5.58 0.10 -1.24
N VAL A 46 6.21 -0.28 -2.34
CA VAL A 46 5.83 0.06 -3.71
C VAL A 46 5.82 -1.18 -4.58
N ASN A 47 5.17 -1.12 -5.72
CA ASN A 47 5.29 -2.13 -6.76
C ASN A 47 6.77 -2.23 -7.20
N SER A 48 7.26 -3.45 -7.40
CA SER A 48 8.66 -3.77 -7.69
C SER A 48 9.20 -3.05 -8.94
N LYS A 49 8.34 -2.73 -9.91
CA LYS A 49 8.70 -1.93 -11.10
C LYS A 49 9.09 -0.49 -10.78
N TYR A 50 8.71 0.00 -9.61
CA TYR A 50 8.97 1.35 -9.11
C TYR A 50 9.86 1.35 -7.86
N ALA A 51 10.42 0.20 -7.50
CA ALA A 51 11.37 0.11 -6.40
C ALA A 51 12.61 0.98 -6.70
N PRO A 52 13.19 1.62 -5.67
CA PRO A 52 14.42 2.39 -5.85
C PRO A 52 15.59 1.44 -6.22
N ASP A 53 16.50 1.93 -7.05
CA ASP A 53 17.80 1.27 -7.22
C ASP A 53 18.66 1.54 -5.98
N CYS A 54 18.98 0.48 -5.25
CA CYS A 54 19.79 0.54 -4.04
C CYS A 54 21.25 0.15 -4.28
N SER A 55 21.67 0.00 -5.54
CA SER A 55 23.04 -0.30 -5.91
C SER A 55 23.98 0.80 -5.42
N GLY A 56 25.00 0.41 -4.65
CA GLY A 56 25.98 1.35 -4.09
C GLY A 56 25.51 2.15 -2.87
N GLN A 57 24.27 1.97 -2.40
CA GLN A 57 23.84 2.52 -1.13
C GLN A 57 24.33 1.66 0.05
N ILE A 58 24.80 2.34 1.09
CA ILE A 58 25.23 1.71 2.33
C ILE A 58 24.26 2.15 3.42
N CYS A 59 23.46 1.21 3.92
CA CYS A 59 22.59 1.43 5.08
C CYS A 59 23.37 1.20 6.38
N THR A 60 22.93 1.82 7.47
CA THR A 60 23.40 1.43 8.80
C THR A 60 22.87 0.03 9.14
N MET A 61 23.48 -0.62 10.13
CA MET A 61 23.01 -1.91 10.65
C MET A 61 21.96 -1.74 11.76
N ASP A 62 21.50 -0.51 11.99
CA ASP A 62 20.55 -0.21 13.05
C ASP A 62 19.15 -0.68 12.65
N CYS A 63 18.42 -1.25 13.60
CA CYS A 63 17.00 -1.52 13.43
C CYS A 63 16.23 -0.25 13.79
N GLU A 64 15.81 0.52 12.80
CA GLU A 64 15.02 1.72 13.09
C GLU A 64 13.59 1.33 13.51
N PRO A 65 13.06 1.92 14.59
CA PRO A 65 11.69 1.66 15.02
C PRO A 65 10.68 2.15 13.98
N ASP A 66 9.54 1.47 13.93
CA ASP A 66 8.44 1.74 13.02
C ASP A 66 8.83 1.61 11.52
N THR A 67 9.69 0.65 11.20
CA THR A 67 10.15 0.33 9.84
C THR A 67 9.99 -1.16 9.51
N LEU A 68 10.29 -1.52 8.27
CA LEU A 68 10.38 -2.92 7.80
C LEU A 68 11.70 -3.61 8.19
N ASP A 69 12.51 -3.01 9.06
CA ASP A 69 13.79 -3.59 9.44
C ASP A 69 13.64 -4.67 10.51
N CYS A 70 14.57 -5.62 10.50
CA CYS A 70 14.76 -6.61 11.56
C CYS A 70 13.48 -7.39 11.93
N GLY A 71 12.58 -7.60 10.97
CA GLY A 71 11.32 -8.32 11.20
C GLY A 71 10.23 -7.51 11.90
N GLN A 72 10.42 -6.20 12.11
CA GLN A 72 9.41 -5.31 12.69
C GLN A 72 8.19 -5.10 11.78
N GLY A 73 8.20 -5.61 10.55
CA GLY A 73 7.04 -5.57 9.68
C GLY A 73 7.15 -6.54 8.51
N SER A 74 6.11 -6.54 7.69
CA SER A 74 6.04 -7.29 6.44
C SER A 74 5.48 -6.41 5.33
N ILE A 75 5.80 -6.75 4.09
CA ILE A 75 5.19 -6.14 2.92
C ILE A 75 4.04 -7.04 2.47
N GLN A 76 2.86 -6.46 2.28
CA GLN A 76 1.66 -7.18 1.85
C GLN A 76 0.96 -6.41 0.73
N CYS A 77 0.34 -7.15 -0.18
CA CYS A 77 -0.58 -6.62 -1.18
C CYS A 77 -2.00 -6.63 -0.60
N LEU A 78 -2.39 -5.53 0.02
CA LEU A 78 -3.70 -5.38 0.66
C LEU A 78 -4.58 -4.50 -0.21
N GLU A 79 -5.79 -4.97 -0.53
CA GLU A 79 -6.73 -4.23 -1.37
C GLU A 79 -6.14 -3.80 -2.72
N GLN A 80 -5.26 -4.64 -3.32
CA GLN A 80 -4.50 -4.35 -4.55
C GLN A 80 -3.47 -3.22 -4.40
N GLN A 81 -3.10 -2.87 -3.16
CA GLN A 81 -2.12 -1.85 -2.82
C GLN A 81 -0.97 -2.41 -1.97
N CYS A 82 0.27 -2.22 -2.43
CA CYS A 82 1.49 -2.51 -1.69
C CYS A 82 1.53 -1.67 -0.42
N THR A 83 1.54 -2.38 0.72
CA THR A 83 1.44 -1.81 2.05
C THR A 83 2.53 -2.40 2.93
N ALA A 84 3.25 -1.53 3.66
CA ALA A 84 4.11 -1.95 4.75
C ALA A 84 3.25 -2.13 6.02
N VAL A 85 3.13 -3.37 6.49
CA VAL A 85 2.42 -3.70 7.73
C VAL A 85 3.45 -3.77 8.84
N ILE A 86 3.57 -2.67 9.59
CA ILE A 86 4.51 -2.53 10.70
C ILE A 86 3.86 -3.03 11.99
N SER A 87 4.55 -3.93 12.68
CA SER A 87 4.17 -4.42 14.00
C SER A 87 4.96 -3.66 15.06
N PRO A 88 4.31 -2.93 15.99
CA PRO A 88 5.00 -2.10 16.98
C PRO A 88 5.82 -2.91 18.02
N ASN A 89 5.76 -4.24 17.98
CA ASN A 89 6.47 -5.15 18.87
C ASN A 89 7.06 -6.32 18.06
N GLY A 90 7.94 -6.03 17.08
CA GLY A 90 8.65 -7.07 16.32
C GLY A 90 9.22 -8.14 17.27
N ASN A 91 8.80 -9.38 17.06
CA ASN A 91 9.17 -10.54 17.88
C ASN A 91 10.64 -10.94 17.62
#